data_AF-T0Z9M3-F1
#
_entry.id   AF-T0Z9M3-F1
#
_cell.length_a   1.000
_cell.length_b   1.000
_cell.length_c   1.000
_cell.angle_alpha   90.00
_cell.angle_beta   90.00
_cell.angle_gamma   90.00
#
_symmetry.space_group_name_H-M   'P 1'
#
loop_
_entity.id
_entity.type
_entity.pdbx_description
1 polymer ?
#
loop_
_entity_poly.entity_id
_entity_poly.type
_entity_poly.pdbx_seq_one_letter_code
_entity_poly.pdbx_strand_id
1 'polypeptide(L)' 'NSDAREYGGSGLGNAGRVEALPEPAHGLPASVTLTLPPLAAIYLAPEP' A
#
# COMPACT_ATOMS: atom_id res chain seq x y z
N ASN A 1 -5.47 6.12 -1.12
CA ASN A 1 -5.75 4.96 -2.00
C ASN A 1 -6.83 5.40 -2.98
N SER A 2 -6.54 5.48 -4.28
CA SER A 2 -7.54 5.96 -5.26
C SER A 2 -8.69 4.97 -5.51
N ASP A 3 -8.56 3.71 -5.09
CA ASP A 3 -9.63 2.71 -5.19
C ASP A 3 -10.60 2.73 -3.99
N ALA A 4 -10.52 3.72 -3.10
CA ALA A 4 -11.44 3.84 -1.97
C ALA A 4 -12.89 4.05 -2.46
N ARG A 5 -13.87 3.49 -1.73
CA ARG A 5 -15.31 3.60 -2.08
C ARG A 5 -15.80 5.05 -2.14
N GLU A 6 -15.24 5.94 -1.34
CA GLU A 6 -15.54 7.38 -1.34
C GLU A 6 -15.17 8.08 -2.66
N TYR A 7 -14.25 7.50 -3.43
CA TYR A 7 -13.88 7.95 -4.78
C TYR A 7 -14.57 7.15 -5.89
N GLY A 8 -15.50 6.25 -5.55
CA GLY A 8 -16.18 5.37 -6.50
C GLY A 8 -15.40 4.10 -6.89
N GLY A 9 -14.30 3.78 -6.19
CA GLY A 9 -13.52 2.57 -6.40
C GLY A 9 -14.14 1.32 -5.75
N SER A 10 -13.48 0.17 -5.92
CA SER A 10 -13.96 -1.13 -5.42
C SER A 10 -13.86 -1.27 -3.89
N GLY A 11 -12.97 -0.49 -3.28
CA GLY A 11 -12.63 -0.56 -1.86
C GLY A 11 -11.51 -1.56 -1.54
N LEU A 12 -10.80 -2.08 -2.54
CA LEU A 12 -9.67 -2.96 -2.34
C LEU A 12 -8.47 -2.15 -1.83
N GLY A 13 -7.67 -2.72 -0.94
CA GLY A 13 -6.50 -2.06 -0.39
C GLY A 13 -5.90 -2.78 0.83
N ASN A 14 -5.15 -2.04 1.63
CA ASN A 14 -4.28 -2.57 2.69
C ASN A 14 -4.74 -2.17 4.11
N ALA A 15 -6.05 -2.02 4.34
CA ALA A 15 -6.62 -1.73 5.67
C ALA A 15 -6.03 -0.51 6.43
N GLY A 16 -5.49 0.47 5.71
CA GLY A 16 -5.05 1.77 6.27
C GLY A 16 -3.61 1.85 6.76
N ARG A 17 -2.97 0.72 7.10
CA ARG A 17 -1.56 0.66 7.53
C ARG A 17 -0.90 -0.61 6.99
N VAL A 18 0.39 -0.52 6.72
CA VAL A 18 1.24 -1.67 6.45
C VAL A 18 2.53 -1.57 7.26
N GLU A 19 3.10 -2.71 7.61
CA GLU A 19 4.36 -2.80 8.33
C GLU A 19 5.46 -3.27 7.39
N ALA A 20 6.56 -2.54 7.33
CA ALA A 20 7.74 -2.97 6.59
C ALA A 20 8.54 -3.95 7.45
N LEU A 21 8.89 -5.08 6.86
CA LEU A 21 9.71 -6.11 7.51
C LEU A 21 11.17 -5.96 7.07
N PRO A 22 12.15 -6.41 7.88
CA PRO A 22 13.58 -6.41 7.53
C PRO A 22 13.93 -7.49 6.50
N GLU A 23 13.18 -7.50 5.41
CA GLU A 23 13.29 -8.43 4.29
C GLU A 23 13.74 -7.63 3.05
N PRO A 24 15.00 -7.75 2.60
CA PRO A 24 15.51 -6.95 1.50
C PRO A 24 14.79 -7.23 0.17
N ALA A 25 14.40 -6.17 -0.53
CA ALA A 25 13.81 -6.26 -1.87
C ALA A 25 14.11 -5.00 -2.70
N HIS A 26 14.18 -5.14 -4.03
CA HIS A 26 14.43 -4.02 -4.97
C HIS A 26 15.64 -3.12 -4.61
N GLY A 27 16.68 -3.69 -3.97
CA GLY A 27 17.88 -2.96 -3.55
C GLY A 27 17.73 -2.15 -2.25
N LEU A 28 16.64 -2.33 -1.51
CA LEU A 28 16.36 -1.66 -0.23
C LEU A 28 16.42 -2.67 0.93
N PRO A 29 16.73 -2.23 2.18
CA PRO A 29 16.96 -3.11 3.33
C PRO A 29 15.67 -3.68 3.95
N ALA A 30 14.52 -3.09 3.66
CA ALA A 30 13.22 -3.50 4.17
C ALA A 30 12.20 -3.50 3.03
N SER A 31 11.15 -4.30 3.17
CA SER A 31 10.09 -4.41 2.18
C SER A 31 8.73 -4.62 2.84
N VAL A 32 7.67 -4.51 2.05
CA VAL A 32 6.30 -4.70 2.50
C VAL A 32 5.49 -5.35 1.40
N THR A 33 4.61 -6.27 1.77
CA THR A 33 3.66 -6.87 0.83
C THR A 33 2.42 -5.99 0.73
N LEU A 34 2.05 -5.63 -0.50
CA LEU A 34 0.90 -4.76 -0.79
C LEU A 34 -0.12 -5.49 -1.67
N THR A 35 -1.40 -5.34 -1.33
CA THR A 35 -2.50 -5.52 -2.26
C THR A 35 -2.62 -4.26 -3.12
N LEU A 36 -2.41 -4.41 -4.43
CA LEU A 36 -2.53 -3.32 -5.42
C LEU A 36 -3.87 -3.43 -6.15
N PRO A 37 -4.80 -2.48 -5.98
CA PRO A 37 -6.05 -2.50 -6.71
C PRO A 37 -5.85 -2.24 -8.21
N PRO A 38 -6.71 -2.80 -9.07
CA PRO A 38 -6.61 -2.61 -10.51
C PRO A 38 -6.79 -1.13 -10.89
N LEU A 39 -5.89 -0.61 -11.73
CA LEU A 39 -5.90 0.78 -12.21
C LEU A 39 -5.93 1.86 -11.11
N ALA A 40 -5.36 1.57 -9.95
CA ALA A 40 -5.33 2.48 -8.81
C ALA A 40 -3.91 2.92 -8.41
N ALA A 41 -3.83 4.00 -7.65
CA ALA A 41 -2.62 4.51 -7.03
C ALA A 41 -2.74 4.48 -5.49
N ILE A 42 -1.64 4.09 -4.84
CA ILE A 42 -1.49 4.10 -3.38
C ILE A 42 -0.32 5.01 -3.02
N TYR A 43 -0.56 5.97 -2.13
CA TYR A 43 0.47 6.76 -1.48
C TYR A 43 0.62 6.24 -0.05
N LEU A 44 1.87 6.03 0.38
CA LEU A 44 2.24 5.63 1.73
C LEU A 44 3.18 6.69 2.31
N ALA A 45 3.06 6.95 3.60
CA ALA A 45 3.96 7.80 4.34
C ALA A 45 4.35 7.09 5.65
N PRO A 46 5.60 7.24 6.13
CA PRO A 46 5.96 6.79 7.47
C PRO A 46 5.09 7.48 8.52
N GLU A 47 4.68 6.75 9.54
CA GLU A 47 4.13 7.37 10.75
C GLU A 47 5.30 7.83 11.63
N PRO A 48 5.26 9.06 12.18
CA PRO A 48 6.30 9.58 13.08
C PRO A 48 6.34 8.89 14.45
#